data_AF-Q57578-F1
#
_entry.id   AF-Q57578-F1
#
_cell.length_a   1.000
_cell.length_b   1.000
_cell.length_c   1.000
_cell.angle_alpha   90.00
_cell.angle_beta   90.00
_cell.angle_gamma   90.00
#
_symmetry.space_group_name_H-M   'P 1'
#
loop_
_entity.id
_entity.type
_entity.pdbx_description
1 polymer ?
#
loop_
_entity_poly.entity_id
_entity_poly.type
_entity_poly.pdbx_seq_one_letter_code
_entity_poly.pdbx_strand_id
1 'polypeptide(L)'
;MEKVYSKFGRIEDLKEIISGLVNFTGIIRIDNALLFYIDSKLISSKFNGREKSLEEIFSQIPDEFLIEIYQGNEKEVKSALINFKPEESIVEISKLSLVFENEVILNSYNDVYKYLTYINKVIFMPKRFKNEKGIVVYKNKREVFAVYFGRKTLFGKKAISKLKTTFAVSEIIAKIEKISNEELNSLKNQYPEGVLLFGDSINDVVKKIISSKKPIILENVSLIDALSYGTCLIKIEGSEIGYIVAKDGKPVYAFLNDYDGEKSYRLLKSMCIVEDVKYSIYKLSKEEYDMFKTFQENKIPLS
;
A
#
# COMPACT_ATOMS: atom_id res chain seq x y z
N MET A 1 -13.19 1.44 -24.06
CA MET A 1 -13.89 1.61 -22.76
C MET A 1 -14.12 0.24 -22.16
N GLU A 2 -13.91 0.10 -20.85
CA GLU A 2 -14.03 -1.18 -20.15
C GLU A 2 -15.24 -1.13 -19.21
N LYS A 3 -16.05 -2.20 -19.17
CA LYS A 3 -17.08 -2.35 -18.13
C LYS A 3 -16.41 -2.61 -16.79
N VAL A 4 -16.66 -1.74 -15.82
CA VAL A 4 -16.02 -1.76 -14.50
C VAL A 4 -17.03 -1.92 -13.35
N TYR A 5 -18.33 -1.83 -13.62
CA TYR A 5 -19.38 -2.09 -12.64
C TYR A 5 -20.62 -2.61 -13.34
N SER A 6 -21.35 -3.53 -12.73
CA SER A 6 -22.70 -3.92 -13.15
C SER A 6 -23.49 -4.42 -11.94
N LYS A 7 -24.71 -3.92 -11.73
CA LYS A 7 -25.59 -4.32 -10.62
C LYS A 7 -27.05 -4.02 -10.96
N PHE A 8 -27.96 -4.89 -10.57
CA PHE A 8 -29.39 -4.58 -10.57
C PHE A 8 -29.77 -3.82 -9.30
N GLY A 9 -30.43 -2.68 -9.43
CA GLY A 9 -30.72 -1.81 -8.28
C GLY A 9 -31.77 -0.75 -8.58
N ARG A 10 -31.93 0.16 -7.63
CA ARG A 10 -32.90 1.27 -7.66
C ARG A 10 -32.22 2.62 -7.79
N ILE A 11 -33.01 3.69 -7.80
CA ILE A 11 -32.51 5.07 -7.83
C ILE A 11 -31.59 5.36 -6.63
N GLU A 12 -31.88 4.79 -5.45
CA GLU A 12 -31.04 4.92 -4.27
C GLU A 12 -29.66 4.31 -4.48
N ASP A 13 -29.58 3.10 -5.04
CA ASP A 13 -28.31 2.43 -5.37
C ASP A 13 -27.51 3.26 -6.38
N LEU A 14 -28.18 3.81 -7.41
CA LEU A 14 -27.53 4.66 -8.40
C LEU A 14 -26.95 5.93 -7.78
N LYS A 15 -27.68 6.59 -6.87
CA LYS A 15 -27.20 7.78 -6.16
C LYS A 15 -25.97 7.46 -5.32
N GLU A 16 -26.00 6.34 -4.61
CA GLU A 16 -24.87 5.85 -3.83
C GLU A 16 -23.65 5.61 -4.72
N ILE A 17 -23.82 4.89 -5.83
CA ILE A 17 -22.76 4.62 -6.81
C ILE A 17 -22.17 5.92 -7.36
N ILE A 18 -23.02 6.85 -7.84
CA ILE A 18 -22.56 8.12 -8.42
C ILE A 18 -21.78 8.94 -7.38
N SER A 19 -22.24 8.96 -6.12
CA SER A 19 -21.53 9.66 -5.04
C SER A 19 -20.11 9.14 -4.82
N GLY A 20 -19.88 7.85 -5.09
CA GLY A 20 -18.57 7.21 -4.97
C GLY A 20 -17.62 7.38 -6.16
N LEU A 21 -18.11 7.93 -7.29
CA LEU A 21 -17.36 8.08 -8.55
C LEU A 21 -16.53 9.37 -8.60
N VAL A 22 -15.44 9.42 -7.82
CA VAL A 22 -14.51 10.57 -7.78
C VAL A 22 -13.61 10.61 -9.04
N ASN A 23 -13.52 11.77 -9.70
CA ASN A 23 -12.78 11.99 -10.95
C ASN A 23 -13.13 10.98 -12.06
N PHE A 24 -14.40 10.63 -12.17
CA PHE A 24 -14.87 9.61 -13.10
C PHE A 24 -15.04 10.17 -14.51
N THR A 25 -14.40 9.50 -15.47
CA THR A 25 -14.62 9.71 -16.90
C THR A 25 -15.11 8.40 -17.50
N GLY A 26 -16.29 8.43 -18.11
CA GLY A 26 -16.95 7.22 -18.57
C GLY A 26 -18.43 7.38 -18.87
N ILE A 27 -19.13 6.25 -18.90
CA ILE A 27 -20.57 6.16 -19.17
C ILE A 27 -21.22 5.35 -18.06
N ILE A 28 -22.33 5.84 -17.54
CA ILE A 28 -23.24 5.08 -16.70
C ILE A 28 -24.44 4.72 -17.56
N ARG A 29 -24.65 3.43 -17.78
CA ARG A 29 -25.82 2.89 -18.46
C ARG A 29 -26.85 2.46 -17.42
N ILE A 30 -28.11 2.84 -17.66
CA ILE A 30 -29.27 2.49 -16.84
C ILE A 30 -30.32 1.93 -17.80
N ASP A 31 -30.35 0.62 -17.97
CA ASP A 31 -31.09 -0.06 -19.05
C ASP A 31 -30.85 0.58 -20.44
N ASN A 32 -31.80 1.38 -20.92
CA ASN A 32 -31.77 2.08 -22.21
C ASN A 32 -31.34 3.55 -22.12
N ALA A 33 -31.00 4.01 -20.91
CA ALA A 33 -30.42 5.33 -20.68
C ALA A 33 -28.89 5.24 -20.64
N LEU A 34 -28.24 6.30 -21.13
CA LEU A 34 -26.79 6.47 -21.11
C LEU A 34 -26.47 7.86 -20.56
N LEU A 35 -25.68 7.92 -19.50
CA LEU A 35 -25.21 9.15 -18.88
C LEU A 35 -23.70 9.25 -19.11
N PHE A 36 -23.25 10.29 -19.78
CA PHE A 36 -21.85 10.48 -20.17
C PHE A 36 -21.17 11.44 -19.21
N TYR A 37 -20.00 11.07 -18.68
CA TYR A 37 -19.25 11.85 -17.70
C TYR A 37 -17.81 12.10 -18.14
N ILE A 38 -17.33 13.31 -17.88
CA ILE A 38 -15.90 13.68 -17.92
C ILE A 38 -15.57 14.35 -16.59
N ASP A 39 -14.56 13.84 -15.88
CA ASP A 39 -14.09 14.36 -14.58
C ASP A 39 -15.25 14.60 -13.58
N SER A 40 -16.12 13.58 -13.46
CA SER A 40 -17.34 13.57 -12.64
C SER A 40 -18.39 14.61 -13.01
N LYS A 41 -18.26 15.30 -14.15
CA LYS A 41 -19.30 16.19 -14.71
C LYS A 41 -20.11 15.47 -15.76
N LEU A 42 -21.44 15.48 -15.63
CA LEU A 42 -22.35 14.99 -16.66
C LEU A 42 -22.26 15.92 -17.88
N ILE A 43 -21.92 15.36 -19.05
CA ILE A 43 -21.77 16.13 -20.29
C ILE A 43 -22.94 15.93 -21.26
N SER A 44 -23.63 14.79 -21.19
CA SER A 44 -24.80 14.49 -22.00
C SER A 44 -25.54 13.29 -21.39
N SER A 45 -26.83 13.21 -21.66
CA SER A 45 -27.68 12.10 -21.24
C SER A 45 -28.63 11.72 -22.36
N LYS A 46 -28.73 10.42 -22.64
CA LYS A 46 -29.55 9.88 -23.72
C LYS A 46 -30.50 8.81 -23.21
N PHE A 47 -31.68 8.73 -23.79
CA PHE A 47 -32.62 7.64 -23.60
C PHE A 47 -33.12 7.16 -24.95
N ASN A 48 -33.04 5.85 -25.21
CA ASN A 48 -33.37 5.27 -26.51
C ASN A 48 -32.67 6.01 -27.68
N GLY A 49 -31.41 6.39 -27.47
CA GLY A 49 -30.57 7.09 -28.45
C GLY A 49 -30.83 8.59 -28.63
N ARG A 50 -31.85 9.17 -27.99
CA ARG A 50 -32.16 10.61 -28.07
C ARG A 50 -31.68 11.34 -26.83
N GLU A 51 -31.17 12.55 -27.00
CA GLU A 51 -30.78 13.40 -25.88
C GLU A 51 -32.01 13.81 -25.06
N LYS A 52 -31.90 13.67 -23.74
CA LYS A 52 -32.99 13.83 -22.77
C LYS A 52 -32.45 14.38 -21.46
N SER A 53 -33.24 15.19 -20.76
CA SER A 53 -32.89 15.63 -19.41
C SER A 53 -32.89 14.46 -18.43
N LEU A 54 -32.17 14.59 -17.31
CA LEU A 54 -32.19 13.57 -16.26
C LEU A 54 -33.60 13.33 -15.72
N GLU A 55 -34.40 14.38 -15.55
CA GLU A 55 -35.78 14.32 -15.07
C GLU A 55 -36.65 13.46 -16.01
N GLU A 56 -36.56 13.68 -17.32
CA GLU A 56 -37.28 12.88 -18.31
C GLU A 56 -36.83 11.42 -18.30
N ILE A 57 -35.54 11.15 -18.11
CA ILE A 57 -35.01 9.79 -18.02
C ILE A 57 -35.56 9.09 -16.78
N PHE A 58 -35.43 9.70 -15.61
CA PHE A 58 -35.85 9.10 -14.34
C PHE A 58 -37.36 8.88 -14.25
N SER A 59 -38.17 9.65 -14.98
CA SER A 59 -39.62 9.40 -15.09
C SER A 59 -40.02 8.19 -15.95
N GLN A 60 -39.09 7.66 -16.77
CA GLN A 60 -39.38 6.62 -17.77
C GLN A 60 -38.69 5.28 -17.49
N ILE A 61 -37.74 5.25 -16.54
CA ILE A 61 -37.09 3.99 -16.13
C ILE A 61 -37.98 3.23 -15.13
N PRO A 62 -37.88 1.88 -15.10
CA PRO A 62 -38.58 1.07 -14.09
C PRO A 62 -38.07 1.36 -12.66
N ASP A 63 -38.78 0.86 -11.65
CA ASP A 63 -38.35 0.98 -10.24
C ASP A 63 -37.03 0.26 -9.97
N GLU A 64 -36.80 -0.86 -10.65
CA GLU A 64 -35.55 -1.63 -10.61
C GLU A 64 -35.00 -1.78 -12.02
N PHE A 65 -33.70 -1.49 -12.18
CA PHE A 65 -33.02 -1.45 -13.47
C PHE A 65 -31.58 -1.96 -13.36
N LEU A 66 -31.00 -2.32 -14.50
CA LEU A 66 -29.59 -2.67 -14.58
C LEU A 66 -28.73 -1.39 -14.66
N ILE A 67 -27.84 -1.21 -13.68
CA ILE A 67 -26.81 -0.19 -13.67
C ILE A 67 -25.52 -0.80 -14.19
N GLU A 68 -24.92 -0.23 -15.24
CA GLU A 68 -23.59 -0.60 -15.71
C GLU A 68 -22.69 0.63 -15.81
N ILE A 69 -21.43 0.51 -15.40
CA ILE A 69 -20.45 1.60 -15.49
C ILE A 69 -19.34 1.17 -16.43
N TYR A 70 -19.06 2.03 -17.41
CA TYR A 70 -17.97 1.86 -18.36
C TYR A 70 -16.96 2.99 -18.15
N GLN A 71 -15.72 2.64 -17.81
CA GLN A 71 -14.65 3.61 -17.64
C GLN A 71 -13.86 3.79 -18.94
N GLY A 72 -13.43 5.02 -19.21
CA GLY A 72 -12.60 5.35 -20.35
C GLY A 72 -11.90 6.68 -20.18
N ASN A 73 -11.12 7.06 -21.18
CA ASN A 73 -10.57 8.41 -21.29
C ASN A 73 -11.54 9.36 -21.99
N GLU A 74 -11.24 10.66 -21.95
CA GLU A 74 -12.06 11.71 -22.55
C GLU A 74 -12.35 11.50 -24.05
N LYS A 75 -11.35 11.02 -24.80
CA LYS A 75 -11.49 10.76 -26.25
C LYS A 75 -12.46 9.60 -26.50
N GLU A 76 -12.39 8.55 -25.70
CA GLU A 76 -13.29 7.41 -25.79
C GLU A 76 -14.74 7.82 -25.47
N VAL A 77 -14.96 8.60 -24.40
CA VAL A 77 -16.30 9.10 -24.05
C VAL A 77 -16.87 9.98 -25.16
N LYS A 78 -16.07 10.90 -25.72
CA LYS A 78 -16.48 11.74 -26.84
C LYS A 78 -16.83 10.94 -28.09
N SER A 79 -16.10 9.85 -28.37
CA SER A 79 -16.40 8.96 -29.49
C SER A 79 -17.69 8.16 -29.25
N ALA A 80 -17.92 7.72 -28.01
CA ALA A 80 -19.10 6.98 -27.60
C ALA A 80 -20.39 7.83 -27.61
N LEU A 81 -20.31 9.16 -27.49
CA LEU A 81 -21.47 10.04 -27.70
C LEU A 81 -22.12 9.82 -29.06
N ILE A 82 -21.32 9.51 -30.09
CA ILE A 82 -21.81 9.30 -31.45
C ILE A 82 -22.38 7.88 -31.58
N ASN A 83 -21.59 6.86 -31.19
CA ASN A 83 -21.95 5.45 -31.33
C ASN A 83 -21.41 4.62 -30.16
N PHE A 84 -22.18 4.53 -29.07
CA PHE A 84 -21.90 3.57 -28.00
C PHE A 84 -22.66 2.26 -28.27
N LYS A 85 -21.92 1.15 -28.38
CA LYS A 85 -22.49 -0.20 -28.44
C LYS A 85 -21.95 -0.99 -27.24
N PRO A 86 -22.72 -1.18 -26.17
CA PRO A 86 -22.29 -1.98 -25.04
C PRO A 86 -22.14 -3.44 -25.48
N GLU A 87 -21.18 -4.15 -24.88
CA GLU A 87 -21.12 -5.61 -24.99
C GLU A 87 -22.37 -6.21 -24.33
N GLU A 88 -23.03 -7.17 -25.00
CA GLU A 88 -24.25 -7.83 -24.50
C GLU A 88 -24.00 -8.76 -23.29
N SER A 89 -22.75 -8.93 -22.89
CA SER A 89 -22.38 -9.84 -21.81
C SER A 89 -22.80 -9.28 -20.44
N ILE A 90 -23.89 -9.82 -19.90
CA ILE A 90 -24.31 -9.59 -18.50
C ILE A 90 -23.38 -10.39 -17.58
N VAL A 91 -22.15 -9.91 -17.43
CA VAL A 91 -21.27 -10.35 -16.35
C VAL A 91 -21.28 -9.26 -15.30
N GLU A 92 -21.61 -9.63 -14.06
CA GLU A 92 -21.40 -8.79 -12.89
C GLU A 92 -19.88 -8.58 -12.75
N ILE A 93 -19.40 -7.43 -13.18
CA ILE A 93 -17.97 -7.06 -13.11
C ILE A 93 -17.89 -5.89 -12.15
N SER A 94 -17.48 -6.10 -10.91
CA SER A 94 -17.11 -5.00 -10.00
C SER A 94 -15.58 -4.84 -10.01
N LYS A 95 -15.07 -3.99 -10.90
CA LYS A 95 -13.67 -3.52 -10.92
C LYS A 95 -13.51 -2.09 -10.42
N LEU A 96 -14.59 -1.33 -10.25
CA LEU A 96 -14.54 0.09 -9.87
C LEU A 96 -14.59 0.34 -8.36
N SER A 97 -13.57 1.02 -7.81
CA SER A 97 -13.55 1.36 -6.38
C SER A 97 -14.39 2.59 -6.12
N LEU A 98 -15.30 2.51 -5.15
CA LEU A 98 -16.21 3.61 -4.79
C LEU A 98 -15.72 4.27 -3.50
N VAL A 99 -15.57 5.59 -3.51
CA VAL A 99 -15.06 6.36 -2.36
C VAL A 99 -16.21 7.11 -1.69
N PHE A 100 -16.53 6.72 -0.46
CA PHE A 100 -17.47 7.40 0.41
C PHE A 100 -16.73 8.21 1.48
N GLU A 101 -17.42 9.10 2.20
CA GLU A 101 -16.79 10.05 3.14
C GLU A 101 -15.80 9.39 4.14
N ASN A 102 -16.12 8.20 4.62
CA ASN A 102 -15.30 7.48 5.61
C ASN A 102 -14.86 6.07 5.17
N GLU A 103 -15.32 5.60 4.02
CA GLU A 103 -15.20 4.21 3.60
C GLU A 103 -14.92 4.12 2.10
N VAL A 104 -14.13 3.12 1.69
CA VAL A 104 -13.84 2.88 0.29
C VAL A 104 -14.19 1.43 -0.05
N ILE A 105 -15.05 1.21 -1.04
CA ILE A 105 -15.25 -0.12 -1.61
C ILE A 105 -14.07 -0.41 -2.53
N LEU A 106 -13.29 -1.44 -2.21
CA LEU A 106 -12.11 -1.85 -2.95
C LEU A 106 -12.41 -3.14 -3.73
N ASN A 107 -12.00 -3.22 -5.00
CA ASN A 107 -12.19 -4.44 -5.81
C ASN A 107 -10.97 -5.35 -5.79
N SER A 108 -9.80 -4.75 -5.63
CA SER A 108 -8.58 -5.49 -5.40
C SER A 108 -7.90 -4.99 -4.14
N TYR A 109 -7.15 -5.89 -3.52
CA TYR A 109 -6.29 -5.53 -2.39
C TYR A 109 -5.32 -4.39 -2.75
N ASN A 110 -4.89 -4.31 -4.01
CA ASN A 110 -3.92 -3.30 -4.46
C ASN A 110 -4.56 -1.91 -4.61
N ASP A 111 -5.88 -1.78 -4.73
CA ASP A 111 -6.53 -0.48 -4.85
C ASP A 111 -6.33 0.39 -3.61
N VAL A 112 -6.12 -0.22 -2.43
CA VAL A 112 -5.86 0.51 -1.18
C VAL A 112 -4.67 1.47 -1.31
N TYR A 113 -3.65 1.11 -2.11
CA TYR A 113 -2.40 1.87 -2.25
C TYR A 113 -2.59 3.27 -2.86
N LYS A 114 -3.69 3.48 -3.58
CA LYS A 114 -4.08 4.80 -4.13
C LYS A 114 -4.41 5.80 -3.03
N TYR A 115 -4.85 5.32 -1.86
CA TYR A 115 -5.35 6.13 -0.75
C TYR A 115 -4.38 6.20 0.44
N LEU A 116 -3.25 5.50 0.36
CA LEU A 116 -2.25 5.48 1.44
C LEU A 116 -1.37 6.74 1.43
N THR A 117 -1.14 7.26 2.63
CA THR A 117 -0.23 8.38 2.94
C THR A 117 1.03 7.86 3.64
N TYR A 118 1.43 8.44 4.78
CA TYR A 118 2.65 8.08 5.51
C TYR A 118 2.43 6.87 6.42
N ILE A 119 1.60 6.98 7.46
CA ILE A 119 1.18 5.84 8.31
C ILE A 119 -0.33 5.77 8.31
N ASN A 120 -0.85 4.62 7.86
CA ASN A 120 -2.28 4.39 7.77
C ASN A 120 -2.66 3.04 8.36
N LYS A 121 -3.70 3.03 9.17
CA LYS A 121 -4.41 1.82 9.58
C LYS A 121 -5.59 1.63 8.65
N VAL A 122 -5.66 0.46 8.01
CA VAL A 122 -6.76 0.09 7.14
C VAL A 122 -7.52 -1.06 7.76
N ILE A 123 -8.82 -0.87 7.96
CA ILE A 123 -9.76 -1.89 8.43
C ILE A 123 -10.56 -2.38 7.22
N PHE A 124 -10.28 -3.60 6.78
CA PHE A 124 -10.98 -4.29 5.70
C PHE A 124 -12.15 -5.09 6.27
N MET A 125 -13.35 -4.85 5.74
CA MET A 125 -14.62 -5.45 6.18
C MET A 125 -15.27 -6.15 4.98
N PRO A 126 -15.14 -7.48 4.86
CA PRO A 126 -15.76 -8.22 3.77
C PRO A 126 -17.27 -8.28 3.93
N LYS A 127 -18.01 -7.84 2.91
CA LYS A 127 -19.49 -7.81 2.92
C LYS A 127 -20.12 -9.18 3.13
N ARG A 128 -19.52 -10.23 2.52
CA ARG A 128 -19.99 -11.62 2.64
C ARG A 128 -19.76 -12.21 4.04
N PHE A 129 -18.79 -11.68 4.78
CA PHE A 129 -18.35 -12.21 6.07
C PHE A 129 -18.49 -11.14 7.16
N LYS A 130 -19.74 -10.82 7.53
CA LYS A 130 -20.09 -9.69 8.43
C LYS A 130 -19.34 -9.64 9.77
N ASN A 131 -18.90 -10.79 10.28
CA ASN A 131 -18.17 -10.90 11.56
C ASN A 131 -16.65 -10.97 11.38
N GLU A 132 -16.15 -10.95 10.16
CA GLU A 132 -14.73 -10.97 9.86
C GLU A 132 -14.21 -9.56 9.55
N LYS A 133 -12.97 -9.28 9.94
CA LYS A 133 -12.29 -8.04 9.57
C LYS A 133 -10.78 -8.24 9.52
N GLY A 134 -10.11 -7.57 8.60
CA GLY A 134 -8.66 -7.47 8.56
C GLY A 134 -8.20 -6.09 8.97
N ILE A 135 -7.16 -6.01 9.78
CA ILE A 135 -6.46 -4.77 10.10
C ILE A 135 -5.07 -4.88 9.48
N VAL A 136 -4.70 -3.92 8.64
CA VAL A 136 -3.35 -3.78 8.11
C VAL A 136 -2.85 -2.37 8.38
N VAL A 137 -1.64 -2.25 8.90
CA VAL A 137 -0.96 -0.96 9.02
C VAL A 137 0.07 -0.86 7.91
N TYR A 138 -0.01 0.23 7.17
CA TYR A 138 0.96 0.61 6.16
C TYR A 138 1.80 1.77 6.68
N LYS A 139 3.12 1.67 6.51
CA LYS A 139 4.07 2.78 6.71
C LYS A 139 4.85 2.97 5.42
N ASN A 140 4.86 4.17 4.86
CA ASN A 140 5.46 4.46 3.54
C ASN A 140 5.00 3.50 2.45
N LYS A 141 3.68 3.24 2.40
CA LYS A 141 3.06 2.27 1.47
C LYS A 141 3.64 0.84 1.57
N ARG A 142 4.22 0.45 2.71
CA ARG A 142 4.64 -0.92 3.00
C ARG A 142 3.85 -1.51 4.14
N GLU A 143 3.45 -2.76 4.01
CA GLU A 143 2.76 -3.53 5.05
C GLU A 143 3.73 -3.77 6.23
N VAL A 144 3.48 -3.15 7.38
CA VAL A 144 4.33 -3.31 8.58
C VAL A 144 3.69 -4.19 9.65
N PHE A 145 2.37 -4.31 9.62
CA PHE A 145 1.61 -5.09 10.59
C PHE A 145 0.30 -5.57 9.96
N ALA A 146 -0.12 -6.79 10.27
CA ALA A 146 -1.39 -7.32 9.81
C ALA A 146 -2.00 -8.33 10.79
N VAL A 147 -3.31 -8.21 11.01
CA VAL A 147 -4.13 -9.16 11.78
C VAL A 147 -5.44 -9.37 11.04
N TYR A 148 -5.88 -10.61 10.93
CA TYR A 148 -7.19 -10.96 10.37
C TYR A 148 -8.01 -11.68 11.42
N PHE A 149 -9.15 -11.09 11.78
CA PHE A 149 -10.12 -11.65 12.70
C PHE A 149 -11.19 -12.37 11.90
N GLY A 150 -11.25 -13.69 12.04
CA GLY A 150 -12.37 -14.50 11.56
C GLY A 150 -12.62 -15.65 12.51
N ARG A 151 -12.95 -16.84 12.00
CA ARG A 151 -13.08 -18.04 12.86
C ARG A 151 -11.83 -18.34 13.69
N LYS A 152 -10.66 -18.03 13.13
CA LYS A 152 -9.37 -18.03 13.83
C LYS A 152 -8.68 -16.71 13.53
N THR A 153 -7.98 -16.16 14.51
CA THR A 153 -7.12 -14.99 14.28
C THR A 153 -5.88 -15.43 13.52
N LEU A 154 -5.60 -14.74 12.40
CA LEU A 154 -4.39 -14.95 11.61
C LEU A 154 -3.52 -13.70 11.73
N PHE A 155 -2.21 -13.90 11.67
CA PHE A 155 -1.23 -12.85 11.90
C PHE A 155 -0.24 -12.72 10.73
N GLY A 156 0.27 -11.51 10.54
CA GLY A 156 1.33 -11.19 9.59
C GLY A 156 1.01 -11.68 8.18
N LYS A 157 1.94 -12.44 7.58
CA LYS A 157 1.81 -12.91 6.18
C LYS A 157 0.56 -13.76 5.95
N LYS A 158 0.13 -14.53 6.96
CA LYS A 158 -1.10 -15.35 6.88
C LYS A 158 -2.35 -14.47 6.84
N ALA A 159 -2.36 -13.37 7.60
CA ALA A 159 -3.45 -12.39 7.55
C ALA A 159 -3.55 -11.72 6.17
N ILE A 160 -2.43 -11.31 5.59
CA ILE A 160 -2.39 -10.72 4.24
C ILE A 160 -2.87 -11.71 3.17
N SER A 161 -2.41 -12.96 3.23
CA SER A 161 -2.87 -14.01 2.31
C SER A 161 -4.37 -14.27 2.41
N LYS A 162 -4.90 -14.32 3.64
CA LYS A 162 -6.35 -14.43 3.88
C LYS A 162 -7.12 -13.22 3.35
N LEU A 163 -6.61 -12.00 3.50
CA LEU A 163 -7.24 -10.82 2.91
C LEU A 163 -7.30 -10.91 1.38
N LYS A 164 -6.17 -11.21 0.73
CA LYS A 164 -6.11 -11.35 -0.74
C LYS A 164 -7.07 -12.40 -1.28
N THR A 165 -7.18 -13.55 -0.62
CA THR A 165 -8.17 -14.58 -0.99
C THR A 165 -9.61 -14.16 -0.73
N THR A 166 -9.85 -13.32 0.28
CA THR A 166 -11.19 -12.79 0.58
C THR A 166 -11.65 -11.79 -0.47
N PHE A 167 -10.75 -10.96 -1.00
CA PHE A 167 -11.01 -10.09 -2.16
C PHE A 167 -11.50 -10.87 -3.39
N ALA A 168 -11.10 -12.12 -3.57
CA ALA A 168 -11.53 -12.93 -4.70
C ALA A 168 -12.97 -13.45 -4.60
N VAL A 169 -13.61 -13.38 -3.41
CA VAL A 169 -14.92 -14.01 -3.15
C VAL A 169 -15.92 -13.09 -2.44
N SER A 170 -15.54 -11.85 -2.15
CA SER A 170 -16.35 -10.85 -1.47
C SER A 170 -15.93 -9.44 -1.87
N GLU A 171 -16.91 -8.57 -2.08
CA GLU A 171 -16.72 -7.13 -2.02
C GLU A 171 -16.19 -6.74 -0.63
N ILE A 172 -15.23 -5.81 -0.57
CA ILE A 172 -14.59 -5.38 0.66
C ILE A 172 -14.72 -3.87 0.82
N ILE A 173 -15.28 -3.47 1.95
CA ILE A 173 -15.30 -2.08 2.40
C ILE A 173 -14.05 -1.85 3.25
N ALA A 174 -13.32 -0.77 2.99
CA ALA A 174 -12.11 -0.41 3.71
C ALA A 174 -12.28 0.95 4.40
N LYS A 175 -12.02 0.99 5.71
CA LYS A 175 -11.88 2.23 6.47
C LYS A 175 -10.40 2.59 6.58
N ILE A 176 -10.01 3.76 6.09
CA ILE A 176 -8.60 4.19 6.03
C ILE A 176 -8.39 5.35 7.00
N GLU A 177 -7.63 5.10 8.07
CA GLU A 177 -7.36 6.07 9.13
C GLU A 177 -5.86 6.41 9.15
N LYS A 178 -5.51 7.69 9.32
CA LYS A 178 -4.13 8.07 9.68
C LYS A 178 -3.93 7.76 11.16
N ILE A 179 -2.81 7.12 11.51
CA ILE A 179 -2.48 6.79 12.90
C ILE A 179 -1.07 7.27 13.26
N SER A 180 -0.82 7.42 14.55
CA SER A 180 0.51 7.74 15.10
C SER A 180 1.41 6.48 15.21
N ASN A 181 2.71 6.69 15.43
CA ASN A 181 3.62 5.59 15.78
C ASN A 181 3.24 4.94 17.13
N GLU A 182 2.67 5.70 18.07
CA GLU A 182 2.24 5.19 19.39
C GLU A 182 1.09 4.20 19.27
N GLU A 183 0.10 4.49 18.41
CA GLU A 183 -0.98 3.56 18.09
C GLU A 183 -0.48 2.31 17.38
N LEU A 184 0.46 2.46 16.44
CA LEU A 184 1.11 1.32 15.79
C LEU A 184 1.84 0.45 16.82
N ASN A 185 2.60 1.05 17.73
CA ASN A 185 3.31 0.32 18.79
C ASN A 185 2.33 -0.38 19.73
N SER A 186 1.20 0.24 20.04
CA SER A 186 0.12 -0.38 20.84
C SER A 186 -0.44 -1.63 20.15
N LEU A 187 -0.69 -1.56 18.83
CA LEU A 187 -1.12 -2.72 18.04
C LEU A 187 -0.05 -3.84 18.01
N LYS A 188 1.23 -3.46 17.87
CA LYS A 188 2.35 -4.41 17.89
C LYS A 188 2.48 -5.11 19.25
N ASN A 189 2.30 -4.37 20.35
CA ASN A 189 2.35 -4.94 21.70
C ASN A 189 1.15 -5.85 21.97
N GLN A 190 -0.04 -5.49 21.47
CA GLN A 190 -1.25 -6.30 21.63
C GLN A 190 -1.20 -7.58 20.78
N TYR A 191 -0.62 -7.52 19.58
CA TYR A 191 -0.55 -8.64 18.64
C TYR A 191 0.88 -8.76 18.04
N PRO A 192 1.88 -9.19 18.82
CA PRO A 192 3.28 -9.21 18.38
C PRO A 192 3.52 -10.09 17.15
N GLU A 193 2.75 -11.17 17.01
CA GLU A 193 2.78 -12.07 15.86
C GLU A 193 2.31 -11.40 14.55
N GLY A 194 1.59 -10.28 14.66
CA GLY A 194 1.09 -9.49 13.53
C GLY A 194 2.16 -8.70 12.80
N VAL A 195 3.35 -8.54 13.39
CA VAL A 195 4.45 -7.75 12.82
C VAL A 195 4.99 -8.41 11.55
N LEU A 196 4.95 -7.66 10.45
CA LEU A 196 5.45 -8.11 9.13
C LEU A 196 6.89 -7.68 8.89
N LEU A 197 7.22 -6.47 9.34
CA LEU A 197 8.56 -5.89 9.27
C LEU A 197 9.01 -5.57 10.70
N PHE A 198 10.00 -6.31 11.17
CA PHE A 198 10.72 -6.01 12.40
C PHE A 198 11.74 -4.91 12.10
N GLY A 199 11.72 -3.82 12.88
CA GLY A 199 12.64 -2.70 12.72
C GLY A 199 11.93 -1.36 12.77
N ASP A 200 11.35 -1.01 13.92
CA ASP A 200 10.87 0.36 14.16
C ASP A 200 12.03 1.34 14.30
N SER A 201 13.16 0.83 14.78
CA SER A 201 14.43 1.51 14.85
C SER A 201 15.53 0.66 14.21
N ILE A 202 16.60 1.33 13.76
CA ILE A 202 17.84 0.67 13.40
C ILE A 202 18.33 -0.25 14.53
N ASN A 203 18.12 0.16 15.78
CA ASN A 203 18.53 -0.58 16.97
C ASN A 203 17.84 -1.94 17.08
N ASP A 204 16.56 -2.06 16.70
CA ASP A 204 15.86 -3.34 16.74
C ASP A 204 16.42 -4.32 15.70
N VAL A 205 16.69 -3.82 14.50
CA VAL A 205 17.27 -4.61 13.39
C VAL A 205 18.67 -5.08 13.78
N VAL A 206 19.50 -4.15 14.26
CA VAL A 206 20.86 -4.42 14.73
C VAL A 206 20.84 -5.41 15.88
N LYS A 207 20.02 -5.21 16.90
CA LYS A 207 19.92 -6.10 18.07
C LYS A 207 19.55 -7.52 17.67
N LYS A 208 18.61 -7.68 16.73
CA LYS A 208 18.23 -8.98 16.18
C LYS A 208 19.40 -9.68 15.49
N ILE A 209 20.16 -8.96 14.67
CA ILE A 209 21.33 -9.50 13.95
C ILE A 209 22.43 -9.87 14.94
N ILE A 210 22.79 -8.97 15.85
CA ILE A 210 23.85 -9.18 16.85
C ILE A 210 23.52 -10.37 17.76
N SER A 211 22.26 -10.53 18.17
CA SER A 211 21.85 -11.62 19.07
C SER A 211 21.82 -12.99 18.39
N SER A 212 21.73 -13.03 17.05
CA SER A 212 21.60 -14.28 16.28
C SER A 212 22.91 -14.79 15.70
N LYS A 213 24.00 -14.00 15.75
CA LYS A 213 25.24 -14.29 15.03
C LYS A 213 26.48 -13.94 15.83
N LYS A 214 27.53 -14.75 15.64
CA LYS A 214 28.87 -14.42 16.12
C LYS A 214 29.54 -13.44 15.16
N PRO A 215 30.10 -12.32 15.63
CA PRO A 215 30.84 -11.39 14.78
C PRO A 215 32.21 -11.94 14.40
N ILE A 216 32.72 -11.49 13.26
CA ILE A 216 34.16 -11.49 12.95
C ILE A 216 34.71 -10.20 13.54
N ILE A 217 35.70 -10.31 14.41
CA ILE A 217 36.30 -9.17 15.09
C ILE A 217 37.59 -8.80 14.38
N LEU A 218 37.72 -7.53 14.01
CA LEU A 218 38.97 -6.96 13.50
C LEU A 218 39.34 -5.74 14.34
N GLU A 219 40.61 -5.65 14.72
CA GLU A 219 41.18 -4.55 15.50
C GLU A 219 42.40 -4.02 14.74
N ASN A 220 42.61 -2.70 14.74
CA ASN A 220 43.74 -2.02 14.09
C ASN A 220 43.89 -2.31 12.59
N VAL A 221 42.76 -2.50 11.88
CA VAL A 221 42.71 -2.66 10.42
C VAL A 221 42.03 -1.47 9.75
N SER A 222 42.20 -1.33 8.44
CA SER A 222 41.51 -0.27 7.71
C SER A 222 40.02 -0.58 7.53
N LEU A 223 39.20 0.47 7.35
CA LEU A 223 37.78 0.30 7.01
C LEU A 223 37.58 -0.48 5.69
N ILE A 224 38.54 -0.39 4.75
CA ILE A 224 38.50 -1.10 3.48
C ILE A 224 38.55 -2.62 3.72
N ASP A 225 39.40 -3.06 4.65
CA ASP A 225 39.50 -4.48 5.02
C ASP A 225 38.19 -4.98 5.62
N ALA A 226 37.56 -4.18 6.49
CA ALA A 226 36.26 -4.52 7.07
C ALA A 226 35.14 -4.60 6.01
N LEU A 227 35.15 -3.73 5.00
CA LEU A 227 34.18 -3.73 3.91
C LEU A 227 34.31 -4.96 2.99
N SER A 228 35.50 -5.56 2.89
CA SER A 228 35.79 -6.67 1.96
C SER A 228 35.01 -7.97 2.23
N TYR A 229 34.29 -8.06 3.36
CA TYR A 229 33.54 -9.25 3.80
C TYR A 229 32.19 -9.46 3.09
N GLY A 230 31.98 -8.81 1.94
CA GLY A 230 30.79 -8.98 1.09
C GLY A 230 29.57 -8.24 1.63
N THR A 231 28.44 -8.93 1.77
CA THR A 231 27.21 -8.34 2.34
C THR A 231 27.19 -8.50 3.86
N CYS A 232 27.38 -7.41 4.59
CA CYS A 232 27.56 -7.44 6.03
C CYS A 232 27.05 -6.17 6.75
N LEU A 233 26.76 -6.32 8.04
CA LEU A 233 26.62 -5.23 9.00
C LEU A 233 27.94 -5.11 9.75
N ILE A 234 28.51 -3.91 9.78
CA ILE A 234 29.74 -3.59 10.49
C ILE A 234 29.35 -2.68 11.65
N LYS A 235 29.55 -3.15 12.88
CA LYS A 235 29.52 -2.30 14.07
C LYS A 235 30.91 -1.74 14.28
N ILE A 236 31.00 -0.41 14.37
CA ILE A 236 32.24 0.33 14.61
C ILE A 236 32.17 0.84 16.04
N GLU A 237 33.13 0.44 16.87
CA GLU A 237 33.29 0.89 18.24
C GLU A 237 34.54 1.76 18.32
N GLY A 238 34.32 3.08 18.49
CA GLY A 238 35.35 4.07 18.81
C GLY A 238 34.87 4.93 19.99
N SER A 239 35.05 6.25 19.89
CA SER A 239 34.45 7.22 20.81
C SER A 239 32.91 7.15 20.81
N GLU A 240 32.33 6.84 19.65
CA GLU A 240 30.90 6.56 19.47
C GLU A 240 30.69 5.17 18.85
N ILE A 241 29.47 4.64 19.00
CA ILE A 241 29.06 3.39 18.35
C ILE A 241 28.25 3.74 17.11
N GLY A 242 28.74 3.33 15.94
CA GLY A 242 28.02 3.48 14.69
C GLY A 242 27.97 2.19 13.89
N TYR A 243 27.18 2.21 12.82
CA TYR A 243 26.92 1.05 11.99
C TYR A 243 27.06 1.38 10.52
N ILE A 244 27.68 0.47 9.76
CA ILE A 244 27.72 0.51 8.30
C ILE A 244 27.13 -0.79 7.77
N VAL A 245 26.23 -0.69 6.81
CA VAL A 245 25.75 -1.84 6.04
C VAL A 245 26.43 -1.82 4.69
N ALA A 246 27.21 -2.85 4.42
CA ALA A 246 27.94 -3.01 3.17
C ALA A 246 27.34 -4.11 2.32
N LYS A 247 27.49 -3.95 1.00
CA LYS A 247 27.15 -4.95 0.00
C LYS A 247 28.27 -4.99 -1.03
N ASP A 248 28.81 -6.19 -1.27
CA ASP A 248 29.85 -6.44 -2.28
C ASP A 248 31.06 -5.49 -2.16
N GLY A 249 31.53 -5.25 -0.93
CA GLY A 249 32.68 -4.37 -0.68
C GLY A 249 32.34 -2.88 -0.61
N LYS A 250 31.09 -2.48 -0.90
CA LYS A 250 30.67 -1.07 -0.93
C LYS A 250 29.72 -0.75 0.21
N PRO A 251 29.91 0.37 0.93
CA PRO A 251 28.97 0.82 1.94
C PRO A 251 27.68 1.33 1.26
N VAL A 252 26.53 0.90 1.77
CA VAL A 252 25.21 1.24 1.22
C VAL A 252 24.40 2.08 2.20
N TYR A 253 24.49 1.77 3.48
CA TYR A 253 23.83 2.54 4.55
C TYR A 253 24.81 2.81 5.67
N ALA A 254 24.65 3.95 6.35
CA ALA A 254 25.40 4.30 7.53
C ALA A 254 24.49 4.92 8.59
N PHE A 255 24.78 4.60 9.85
CA PHE A 255 23.99 5.00 11.00
C PHE A 255 24.94 5.45 12.11
N LEU A 256 24.88 6.73 12.46
CA LEU A 256 25.56 7.30 13.62
C LEU A 256 24.66 8.37 14.22
N ASN A 257 24.23 8.16 15.47
CA ASN A 257 23.26 9.02 16.15
C ASN A 257 22.02 9.26 15.26
N ASP A 258 21.55 10.50 15.19
CA ASP A 258 20.39 10.92 14.39
C ASP A 258 20.78 11.52 13.03
N TYR A 259 21.99 11.25 12.53
CA TYR A 259 22.44 11.78 11.25
C TYR A 259 21.91 10.98 10.06
N ASP A 260 21.75 11.65 8.92
CA ASP A 260 21.49 11.00 7.64
C ASP A 260 22.64 10.08 7.21
N GLY A 261 22.42 9.30 6.14
CA GLY A 261 23.38 8.30 5.69
C GLY A 261 24.73 8.89 5.25
N GLU A 262 24.71 10.02 4.55
CA GLU A 262 25.92 10.67 4.02
C GLU A 262 26.77 11.21 5.17
N LYS A 263 26.16 11.98 6.08
CA LYS A 263 26.83 12.57 7.22
C LYS A 263 27.30 11.49 8.20
N SER A 264 26.49 10.47 8.47
CA SER A 264 26.88 9.31 9.29
C SER A 264 28.12 8.63 8.71
N TYR A 265 28.13 8.36 7.41
CA TYR A 265 29.26 7.69 6.77
C TYR A 265 30.54 8.53 6.81
N ARG A 266 30.44 9.84 6.56
CA ARG A 266 31.59 10.75 6.64
C ARG A 266 32.19 10.78 8.04
N LEU A 267 31.37 10.88 9.08
CA LEU A 267 31.82 10.89 10.47
C LEU A 267 32.44 9.55 10.87
N LEU A 268 31.80 8.44 10.53
CA LEU A 268 32.35 7.09 10.77
C LEU A 268 33.70 6.90 10.07
N LYS A 269 33.83 7.36 8.82
CA LYS A 269 35.10 7.31 8.09
C LYS A 269 36.19 8.13 8.79
N SER A 270 35.86 9.33 9.27
CA SER A 270 36.80 10.15 10.05
C SER A 270 37.23 9.46 11.35
N MET A 271 36.29 8.87 12.08
CA MET A 271 36.57 8.12 13.31
C MET A 271 37.51 6.95 13.04
N CYS A 272 37.27 6.16 12.00
CA CYS A 272 38.13 5.05 11.57
C CYS A 272 39.57 5.45 11.17
N ILE A 273 39.81 6.73 10.87
CA ILE A 273 41.14 7.23 10.48
C ILE A 273 41.91 7.76 11.69
N VAL A 274 41.20 8.38 12.64
CA VAL A 274 41.80 9.15 13.74
C VAL A 274 41.91 8.31 15.02
N GLU A 275 41.07 7.30 15.17
CA GLU A 275 40.95 6.51 16.40
C GLU A 275 41.30 5.03 16.17
N ASP A 276 41.79 4.37 17.23
CA ASP A 276 41.91 2.92 17.28
C ASP A 276 40.51 2.31 17.45
N VAL A 277 39.90 1.94 16.32
CA VAL A 277 38.54 1.40 16.29
C VAL A 277 38.52 -0.12 16.27
N LYS A 278 37.47 -0.69 16.86
CA LYS A 278 37.14 -2.11 16.77
C LYS A 278 35.96 -2.34 15.82
N TYR A 279 36.15 -3.26 14.88
CA TYR A 279 35.09 -3.68 13.96
C TYR A 279 34.51 -5.02 14.40
N SER A 280 33.19 -5.07 14.55
CA SER A 280 32.43 -6.32 14.68
C SER A 280 31.58 -6.53 13.44
N ILE A 281 31.95 -7.52 12.63
CA ILE A 281 31.35 -7.76 11.31
C ILE A 281 30.39 -8.95 11.37
N TYR A 282 29.14 -8.71 10.96
CA TYR A 282 28.08 -9.70 10.91
C TYR A 282 27.67 -9.92 9.45
N LYS A 283 27.93 -11.12 8.91
CA LYS A 283 27.48 -11.48 7.56
C LYS A 283 25.97 -11.51 7.50
N LEU A 284 25.39 -10.82 6.52
CA LEU A 284 23.94 -10.70 6.39
C LEU A 284 23.39 -11.71 5.38
N SER A 285 22.25 -12.31 5.73
CA SER A 285 21.42 -13.00 4.73
C SER A 285 20.71 -11.97 3.85
N LYS A 286 20.17 -12.43 2.71
CA LYS A 286 19.35 -11.59 1.83
C LYS A 286 18.17 -10.96 2.58
N GLU A 287 17.50 -11.74 3.43
CA GLU A 287 16.35 -11.28 4.20
C GLU A 287 16.74 -10.20 5.21
N GLU A 288 17.86 -10.35 5.90
CA GLU A 288 18.35 -9.35 6.87
C GLU A 288 18.81 -8.07 6.16
N TYR A 289 19.54 -8.19 5.04
CA TYR A 289 19.92 -7.03 4.24
C TYR A 289 18.69 -6.26 3.76
N ASP A 290 17.65 -6.97 3.33
CA ASP A 290 16.39 -6.37 2.88
C ASP A 290 15.66 -5.60 3.99
N MET A 291 15.90 -5.92 5.28
CA MET A 291 15.36 -5.14 6.40
C MET A 291 15.88 -3.70 6.40
N PHE A 292 17.12 -3.46 5.96
CA PHE A 292 17.70 -2.11 5.94
C PHE A 292 17.14 -1.22 4.83
N LYS A 293 16.46 -1.79 3.82
CA LYS A 293 15.83 -1.02 2.73
C LYS A 293 14.70 -0.11 3.21
N THR A 294 14.26 -0.19 4.46
CA THR A 294 13.29 0.73 5.06
C THR A 294 13.91 2.07 5.42
N PHE A 295 15.21 2.12 5.74
CA PHE A 295 15.94 3.32 6.17
C PHE A 295 16.52 4.10 4.97
N GLN A 296 15.65 4.60 4.09
CA GLN A 296 16.10 5.32 2.88
C GLN A 296 16.88 6.59 3.20
N GLU A 297 16.57 7.28 4.29
CA GLU A 297 17.28 8.50 4.75
C GLU A 297 18.73 8.20 5.18
N ASN A 298 19.01 6.96 5.57
CA ASN A 298 20.35 6.50 5.96
C ASN A 298 21.14 5.87 4.81
N LYS A 299 20.60 5.93 3.58
CA LYS A 299 21.29 5.44 2.39
C LYS A 299 22.40 6.41 2.00
N ILE A 300 23.58 5.87 1.73
CA ILE A 300 24.72 6.66 1.25
C ILE A 300 24.50 6.92 -0.25
N PRO A 301 24.52 8.19 -0.70
CA PRO A 301 24.44 8.49 -2.13
C PRO A 301 25.62 7.83 -2.85
N LEU A 302 25.34 7.10 -3.93
CA LEU A 302 26.38 6.60 -4.82
C LEU A 302 26.95 7.81 -5.57
N SER A 303 28.15 8.24 -5.19
CA SER A 303 29.00 9.09 -6.04
C SER A 303 29.46 8.32 -7.27
#